data_AF-A0A9D5M1F3-F1
#
_entry.id   AF-A0A9D5M1F3-F1
#
_cell.length_a   1.000
_cell.length_b   1.000
_cell.length_c   1.000
_cell.angle_alpha   90.00
_cell.angle_beta   90.00
_cell.angle_gamma   90.00
#
_symmetry.space_group_name_H-M   'P 1'
#
loop_
_entity.id
_entity.type
_entity.pdbx_description
1 polymer ?
#
loop_
_entity_poly.entity_id
_entity_poly.type
_entity_poly.pdbx_seq_one_letter_code
_entity_poly.pdbx_strand_id
1 'polypeptide(L)'
;MNTENLLIQIKTFFGLEEVLAAEIKKLGGTNVEVKNRAVNCEGDLGFLYKINYSARTALKIIIPILTFKAWDENRFYDKLFDFPWDEYMNVDQTFAIDATVYSERFKHSQFMSLKMKDAIADYFKFKYRRRPDVDPKNPDIKFHLHIDRELVTISLDSSGDPLFKRGYRKEQGEAPLNEVLASGMLQLAGWDGKGNFLDPMCGSGTLLIEAAMIAMDLPAQIFRKKFAFQNWKNYDEELFQKIKEFRINRVKEFTGKIVGYDIDSKMLNAAKINIEAAEMEDVIEVKKQDFFDSRKELFPLMMVFNPPYDERIEINDEEFYKK
;
A
#
# COMPACT_ATOMS: atom_id res chain seq x y z
N MET A 1 18.97 -13.42 -7.14
CA MET A 1 18.60 -12.19 -6.39
C MET A 1 19.21 -12.24 -5.00
N ASN A 2 19.84 -11.15 -4.54
CA ASN A 2 20.38 -11.03 -3.17
C ASN A 2 19.23 -11.12 -2.14
N THR A 3 19.41 -11.84 -1.03
CA THR A 3 18.39 -12.04 0.01
C THR A 3 18.73 -11.33 1.32
N GLU A 4 19.96 -10.87 1.51
CA GLU A 4 20.44 -10.37 2.81
C GLU A 4 20.39 -8.85 2.93
N ASN A 5 20.69 -8.13 1.84
CA ASN A 5 20.75 -6.66 1.84
C ASN A 5 20.03 -6.09 0.62
N LEU A 6 18.70 -6.04 0.69
CA LEU A 6 17.87 -5.41 -0.32
C LEU A 6 17.79 -3.91 -0.05
N LEU A 7 18.02 -3.10 -1.08
CA LEU A 7 17.61 -1.70 -1.09
C LEU A 7 16.11 -1.64 -1.40
N ILE A 8 15.33 -1.03 -0.51
CA ILE A 8 13.87 -1.01 -0.60
C ILE A 8 13.39 0.43 -0.59
N GLN A 9 12.55 0.79 -1.57
CA GLN A 9 11.82 2.05 -1.57
C GLN A 9 10.34 1.78 -1.30
N ILE A 10 9.81 2.45 -0.29
CA ILE A 10 8.42 2.31 0.15
C ILE A 10 7.71 3.63 -0.08
N LYS A 11 6.71 3.63 -0.97
CA LYS A 11 5.94 4.84 -1.31
C LYS A 11 4.83 5.08 -0.29
N THR A 12 4.51 6.35 -0.04
CA THR A 12 3.42 6.76 0.85
C THR A 12 2.79 8.08 0.37
N PHE A 13 1.78 8.57 1.08
CA PHE A 13 1.22 9.89 0.83
C PHE A 13 2.16 11.00 1.32
N PHE A 14 2.05 12.16 0.69
CA PHE A 14 2.71 13.35 1.18
C PHE A 14 2.23 13.67 2.60
N GLY A 15 3.16 13.96 3.51
CA GLY A 15 2.89 14.22 4.92
C GLY A 15 2.91 12.98 5.82
N LEU A 16 2.96 11.77 5.25
CA LEU A 16 3.04 10.51 6.01
C LEU A 16 4.44 9.88 6.02
N GLU A 17 5.45 10.55 5.46
CA GLU A 17 6.77 9.97 5.30
C GLU A 17 7.47 9.69 6.64
N GLU A 18 7.35 10.58 7.62
CA GLU A 18 7.86 10.36 8.97
C GLU A 18 7.10 9.26 9.73
N VAL A 19 5.78 9.17 9.51
CA VAL A 19 4.94 8.10 10.08
C VAL A 19 5.39 6.75 9.53
N LEU A 20 5.59 6.66 8.22
CA LEU A 20 6.09 5.47 7.56
C LEU A 20 7.52 5.13 8.02
N ALA A 21 8.39 6.12 8.17
CA ALA A 21 9.75 5.91 8.65
C ALA A 21 9.78 5.33 10.07
N ALA A 22 8.91 5.81 10.96
CA ALA A 22 8.74 5.25 12.30
C ALA A 22 8.21 3.80 12.25
N GLU A 23 7.24 3.52 11.37
CA GLU A 23 6.71 2.17 11.15
C GLU A 23 7.80 1.20 10.64
N ILE A 24 8.61 1.61 9.67
CA ILE A 24 9.74 0.83 9.13
C ILE A 24 10.75 0.51 10.23
N LYS A 25 11.15 1.49 11.03
CA LYS A 25 12.09 1.30 12.16
C LYS A 25 11.54 0.31 13.18
N LYS A 26 10.25 0.44 13.54
CA LYS A 26 9.56 -0.48 14.47
C LYS A 26 9.49 -1.91 13.92
N LEU A 27 9.38 -2.06 12.61
CA LEU A 27 9.43 -3.35 11.93
C LEU A 27 10.87 -3.83 11.69
N GLY A 28 11.90 -3.10 12.10
CA GLY A 28 13.30 -3.52 12.02
C GLY A 28 14.00 -3.23 10.69
N GLY A 29 13.46 -2.32 9.87
CA GLY A 29 14.19 -1.80 8.72
C GLY A 29 15.37 -0.94 9.16
N THR A 30 16.46 -1.00 8.41
CA THR A 30 17.70 -0.27 8.70
C THR A 30 17.96 0.82 7.65
N ASN A 31 18.92 1.70 7.90
CA ASN A 31 19.31 2.77 6.98
C ASN A 31 18.11 3.57 6.43
N VAL A 32 17.19 3.91 7.34
CA VAL A 32 15.91 4.54 7.01
C VAL A 32 16.11 6.01 6.63
N GLU A 33 15.82 6.33 5.38
CA GLU A 33 15.98 7.65 4.79
C GLU A 33 14.64 8.15 4.22
N VAL A 34 14.15 9.26 4.77
CA VAL A 34 12.93 9.92 4.31
C VAL A 34 13.20 10.65 2.98
N LYS A 35 12.29 10.46 2.02
CA LYS A 35 12.25 11.14 0.72
C LYS A 35 10.89 11.80 0.55
N ASN A 36 10.70 12.58 -0.51
CA ASN A 36 9.38 13.11 -0.86
C ASN A 36 8.45 11.95 -1.28
N ARG A 37 7.35 11.73 -0.54
CA ARG A 37 6.35 10.67 -0.76
C ARG A 37 6.90 9.24 -0.72
N ALA A 38 8.07 9.04 -0.11
CA ALA A 38 8.67 7.72 0.01
C ALA A 38 9.65 7.64 1.18
N VAL A 39 9.96 6.42 1.62
CA VAL A 39 11.04 6.13 2.55
C VAL A 39 11.90 5.04 1.95
N ASN A 40 13.21 5.28 1.86
CA ASN A 40 14.18 4.27 1.49
C ASN A 40 14.68 3.57 2.76
N CYS A 41 14.95 2.28 2.68
CA CYS A 41 15.54 1.51 3.77
C CYS A 41 16.27 0.28 3.23
N GLU A 42 16.96 -0.41 4.13
CA GLU A 42 17.61 -1.68 3.87
C GLU A 42 17.05 -2.78 4.76
N GLY A 43 16.95 -3.98 4.20
CA GLY A 43 16.54 -5.17 4.93
C GLY A 43 16.72 -6.46 4.12
N ASP A 44 16.55 -7.58 4.80
CA ASP A 44 16.59 -8.90 4.19
C ASP A 44 15.23 -9.27 3.54
N LEU A 45 15.19 -10.44 2.93
CA LEU A 45 13.97 -10.99 2.32
C LEU A 45 12.84 -11.16 3.35
N GLY A 46 13.18 -11.55 4.59
CA GLY A 46 12.20 -11.67 5.68
C GLY A 46 11.58 -10.33 6.05
N PHE A 47 12.39 -9.26 6.11
CA PHE A 47 11.91 -7.90 6.29
C PHE A 47 11.00 -7.49 5.14
N LEU A 48 11.35 -7.79 3.88
CA LEU A 48 10.52 -7.48 2.71
C LEU A 48 9.10 -8.09 2.82
N TYR A 49 9.01 -9.35 3.24
CA TYR A 49 7.72 -10.02 3.46
C TYR A 49 6.95 -9.38 4.62
N LYS A 50 7.64 -9.13 5.73
CA LYS A 50 7.06 -8.54 6.94
C LYS A 50 6.53 -7.13 6.69
N ILE A 51 7.25 -6.29 5.96
CA ILE A 51 6.83 -4.92 5.65
C ILE A 51 5.63 -4.92 4.70
N ASN A 52 5.60 -5.79 3.68
CA ASN A 52 4.43 -5.92 2.80
C ASN A 52 3.19 -6.37 3.59
N TYR A 53 3.34 -7.30 4.53
CA TYR A 53 2.22 -7.82 5.31
C TYR A 53 1.73 -6.86 6.42
N SER A 54 2.65 -6.11 7.02
CA SER A 54 2.37 -5.35 8.25
C SER A 54 2.18 -3.86 8.05
N ALA A 55 2.79 -3.24 7.03
CA ALA A 55 2.80 -1.79 6.89
C ALA A 55 1.39 -1.23 6.62
N ARG A 56 1.00 -0.27 7.45
CA ARG A 56 -0.27 0.45 7.35
C ARG A 56 -0.15 1.69 6.50
N THR A 57 1.00 2.36 6.54
CA THR A 57 1.20 3.66 5.89
C THR A 57 1.95 3.57 4.56
N ALA A 58 2.22 2.36 4.08
CA ALA A 58 2.80 2.12 2.76
C ALA A 58 1.71 2.00 1.68
N LEU A 59 1.91 2.64 0.53
CA LEU A 59 1.11 2.47 -0.69
C LEU A 59 1.64 1.34 -1.56
N LYS A 60 2.97 1.20 -1.61
CA LYS A 60 3.69 0.34 -2.56
C LYS A 60 5.11 0.10 -2.08
N ILE A 61 5.64 -1.10 -2.28
CA ILE A 61 7.00 -1.47 -1.91
C ILE A 61 7.76 -1.97 -3.14
N ILE A 62 8.79 -1.24 -3.54
CA ILE A 62 9.56 -1.52 -4.75
C ILE A 62 11.06 -1.68 -4.46
N ILE A 63 11.72 -2.53 -5.23
CA ILE A 63 13.11 -2.95 -5.02
C ILE A 63 13.90 -2.60 -6.28
N PRO A 64 14.78 -1.58 -6.26
CA PRO A 64 15.65 -1.29 -7.38
C PRO A 64 16.56 -2.48 -7.70
N ILE A 65 16.55 -2.93 -8.96
CA ILE A 65 17.36 -4.07 -9.45
C ILE A 65 18.42 -3.67 -10.45
N LEU A 66 18.25 -2.51 -11.11
CA LEU A 66 19.18 -1.99 -12.09
C LEU A 66 19.12 -0.47 -12.09
N THR A 67 20.29 0.18 -12.06
CA THR A 67 20.42 1.63 -12.24
C THR A 67 21.56 1.94 -13.18
N PHE A 68 21.33 2.81 -14.16
CA PHE A 68 22.34 3.22 -15.14
C PHE A 68 22.01 4.58 -15.74
N LYS A 69 22.98 5.18 -16.43
CA LYS A 69 22.75 6.40 -17.23
C LYS A 69 22.49 6.06 -18.69
N ALA A 70 21.52 6.73 -19.29
CA ALA A 70 21.23 6.69 -20.72
C ALA A 70 20.97 8.12 -21.23
N TRP A 71 21.57 8.46 -22.37
CA TRP A 71 21.43 9.76 -23.04
C TRP A 71 20.74 9.65 -24.41
N ASP A 72 20.46 8.42 -24.86
CA ASP A 72 19.70 8.10 -26.05
C ASP A 72 19.01 6.73 -25.91
N GLU A 73 18.14 6.40 -26.87
CA GLU A 73 17.36 5.16 -26.89
C GLU A 73 18.21 3.90 -27.12
N ASN A 74 19.33 4.01 -27.86
CA ASN A 74 20.20 2.88 -28.15
C ASN A 74 20.90 2.44 -26.87
N ARG A 75 21.50 3.39 -26.15
CA ARG A 75 22.14 3.13 -24.85
C ARG A 75 21.13 2.59 -23.83
N PHE A 76 19.90 3.09 -23.86
CA PHE A 76 18.81 2.57 -23.03
C PHE A 76 18.54 1.10 -23.36
N TYR A 77 18.32 0.78 -24.64
CA TYR A 77 18.02 -0.58 -25.09
C TYR A 77 19.18 -1.54 -24.80
N ASP A 78 20.42 -1.20 -25.17
CA ASP A 78 21.59 -2.06 -25.01
C ASP A 78 21.80 -2.46 -23.54
N LYS A 79 21.66 -1.48 -22.63
CA LYS A 79 21.78 -1.73 -21.18
C LYS A 79 20.73 -2.68 -20.64
N LEU A 80 19.54 -2.68 -21.23
CA LEU A 80 18.46 -3.58 -20.85
C LEU A 80 18.61 -4.94 -21.50
N PHE A 81 19.04 -5.00 -22.76
CA PHE A 81 19.28 -6.26 -23.45
C PHE A 81 20.38 -7.07 -22.75
N ASP A 82 21.42 -6.42 -22.24
CA ASP A 82 22.53 -7.10 -21.53
C ASP A 82 22.20 -7.52 -20.08
N PHE A 83 21.08 -7.03 -19.52
CA PHE A 83 20.73 -7.29 -18.12
C PHE A 83 20.18 -8.72 -17.95
N PRO A 84 20.64 -9.50 -16.95
CA PRO A 84 20.25 -10.91 -16.79
C PRO A 84 18.82 -11.06 -16.23
N TRP A 85 17.80 -10.81 -17.05
CA TRP A 85 16.39 -10.85 -16.63
C TRP A 85 15.93 -12.20 -16.09
N ASP A 86 16.59 -13.29 -16.47
CA ASP A 86 16.31 -14.64 -15.99
C ASP A 86 16.69 -14.88 -14.53
N GLU A 87 17.43 -13.96 -13.90
CA GLU A 87 17.61 -13.95 -12.44
C GLU A 87 16.35 -13.47 -11.69
N TYR A 88 15.44 -12.79 -12.39
CA TYR A 88 14.29 -12.08 -11.81
C TYR A 88 12.93 -12.65 -12.28
N MET A 89 12.88 -13.24 -13.47
CA MET A 89 11.65 -13.74 -14.10
C MET A 89 11.95 -14.99 -14.94
N ASN A 90 11.00 -15.92 -15.04
CA ASN A 90 11.07 -17.04 -15.97
C ASN A 90 10.38 -16.72 -17.30
N VAL A 91 10.76 -17.41 -18.38
CA VAL A 91 10.24 -17.13 -19.73
C VAL A 91 8.74 -17.43 -19.91
N ASP A 92 8.19 -18.27 -19.04
CA ASP A 92 6.78 -18.66 -18.98
C ASP A 92 5.92 -17.71 -18.13
N GLN A 93 6.55 -16.79 -17.40
CA GLN A 93 5.84 -15.77 -16.64
C GLN A 93 5.44 -14.59 -17.52
N THR A 94 4.32 -13.99 -17.19
CA THR A 94 3.86 -12.72 -17.77
C THR A 94 4.46 -11.53 -17.04
N PHE A 95 4.61 -10.40 -17.73
CA PHE A 95 5.06 -9.17 -17.08
C PHE A 95 4.33 -7.91 -17.54
N ALA A 96 4.46 -6.85 -16.75
CA ALA A 96 4.05 -5.49 -17.12
C ALA A 96 5.08 -4.46 -16.66
N ILE A 97 5.07 -3.28 -17.30
CA ILE A 97 5.97 -2.18 -16.99
C ILE A 97 5.15 -0.90 -16.77
N ASP A 98 5.25 -0.35 -15.56
CA ASP A 98 4.78 1.00 -15.25
C ASP A 98 5.95 1.97 -15.39
N ALA A 99 5.81 2.99 -16.24
CA ALA A 99 6.87 3.96 -16.49
C ALA A 99 6.53 5.36 -15.93
N THR A 100 7.48 5.96 -15.23
CA THR A 100 7.46 7.38 -14.83
C THR A 100 8.71 8.05 -15.37
N VAL A 101 8.52 9.04 -16.23
CA VAL A 101 9.62 9.69 -16.95
C VAL A 101 9.59 11.19 -16.69
N TYR A 102 10.71 11.70 -16.19
CA TYR A 102 11.01 13.11 -16.00
C TYR A 102 12.35 13.39 -16.72
N SER A 103 12.29 13.65 -18.03
CA SER A 103 13.48 13.86 -18.85
C SER A 103 13.14 14.77 -20.03
N GLU A 104 14.08 15.63 -20.42
CA GLU A 104 13.95 16.43 -21.64
C GLU A 104 14.15 15.59 -22.91
N ARG A 105 14.93 14.50 -22.80
CA ARG A 105 15.28 13.61 -23.89
C ARG A 105 14.22 12.53 -24.09
N PHE A 106 13.88 11.84 -23.01
CA PHE A 106 12.84 10.81 -23.02
C PHE A 106 11.49 11.46 -22.70
N LYS A 107 10.68 11.79 -23.71
CA LYS A 107 9.45 12.58 -23.51
C LYS A 107 8.19 11.76 -23.23
N HIS A 108 8.18 10.47 -23.58
CA HIS A 108 6.96 9.65 -23.56
C HIS A 108 7.16 8.38 -22.73
N SER A 109 6.50 8.31 -21.56
CA SER A 109 6.58 7.16 -20.66
C SER A 109 6.11 5.86 -21.31
N GLN A 110 5.01 5.89 -22.08
CA GLN A 110 4.51 4.72 -22.80
C GLN A 110 5.53 4.19 -23.82
N PHE A 111 6.18 5.09 -24.56
CA PHE A 111 7.21 4.71 -25.52
C PHE A 111 8.41 4.05 -24.84
N MET A 112 8.89 4.61 -23.72
CA MET A 112 9.99 4.01 -22.97
C MET A 112 9.62 2.66 -22.34
N SER A 113 8.37 2.50 -21.90
CA SER A 113 7.83 1.22 -21.45
C SER A 113 7.85 0.16 -22.56
N LEU A 114 7.41 0.52 -23.78
CA LEU A 114 7.47 -0.37 -24.95
C LEU A 114 8.91 -0.75 -25.32
N LYS A 115 9.85 0.19 -25.29
CA LYS A 115 11.26 -0.09 -25.56
C LYS A 115 11.87 -1.07 -24.55
N MET A 116 11.57 -0.89 -23.26
CA MET A 116 12.00 -1.83 -22.23
C MET A 116 11.34 -3.21 -22.40
N LYS A 117 10.05 -3.24 -22.76
CA LYS A 117 9.33 -4.49 -23.07
C LYS A 117 10.03 -5.26 -24.19
N ASP A 118 10.39 -4.57 -25.26
CA ASP A 118 11.08 -5.19 -26.40
C ASP A 118 12.46 -5.70 -26.00
N ALA A 119 13.24 -4.93 -25.23
CA ALA A 119 14.55 -5.37 -24.73
C ALA A 119 14.46 -6.63 -23.86
N ILE A 120 13.49 -6.71 -22.94
CA ILE A 120 13.24 -7.91 -22.12
C ILE A 120 12.85 -9.10 -23.02
N ALA A 121 11.89 -8.90 -23.92
CA ALA A 121 11.43 -9.98 -24.79
C ALA A 121 12.53 -10.48 -25.72
N ASP A 122 13.41 -9.60 -26.19
CA ASP A 122 14.53 -9.95 -27.07
C ASP A 122 15.65 -10.65 -26.31
N TYR A 123 15.92 -10.28 -25.05
CA TYR A 123 16.81 -11.04 -24.17
C TYR A 123 16.39 -12.51 -24.07
N PHE A 124 15.12 -12.77 -23.71
CA PHE A 124 14.62 -14.15 -23.61
C PHE A 124 14.58 -14.86 -24.97
N LYS A 125 14.23 -14.16 -26.05
CA LYS A 125 14.24 -14.73 -27.41
C LYS A 125 15.65 -15.15 -27.81
N PHE A 126 16.65 -14.35 -27.49
CA PHE A 126 18.05 -14.65 -27.79
C PHE A 126 18.54 -15.87 -26.98
N LYS A 127 18.32 -15.86 -25.67
CA LYS A 127 18.85 -16.88 -24.74
C LYS A 127 18.08 -18.21 -24.76
N TYR A 128 16.75 -18.16 -24.86
CA TYR A 128 15.86 -19.33 -24.72
C TYR A 128 15.01 -19.65 -25.96
N ARG A 129 15.14 -18.87 -27.04
CA ARG A 129 14.31 -19.01 -28.27
C ARG A 129 12.80 -18.90 -28.03
N ARG A 130 12.40 -18.28 -26.92
CA ARG A 130 11.01 -18.03 -26.51
C ARG A 130 10.86 -16.61 -26.01
N ARG A 131 9.65 -16.07 -26.06
CA ARG A 131 9.32 -14.74 -25.51
C ARG A 131 8.35 -14.88 -24.35
N PRO A 132 8.53 -14.14 -23.25
CA PRO A 132 7.49 -13.99 -22.24
C PRO A 132 6.34 -13.14 -22.79
N ASP A 133 5.14 -13.41 -22.30
CA ASP A 133 3.94 -12.66 -22.63
C ASP A 133 3.78 -11.43 -21.73
N VAL A 134 2.97 -10.46 -22.17
CA VAL A 134 2.66 -9.25 -21.42
C VAL A 134 1.21 -9.28 -21.00
N ASP A 135 0.96 -9.19 -19.70
CA ASP A 135 -0.38 -9.01 -19.14
C ASP A 135 -0.43 -7.68 -18.36
N PRO A 136 -0.99 -6.60 -18.95
CA PRO A 136 -1.11 -5.31 -18.27
C PRO A 136 -2.06 -5.31 -17.06
N LYS A 137 -2.94 -6.31 -16.95
CA LYS A 137 -3.98 -6.37 -15.92
C LYS A 137 -3.53 -7.21 -14.73
N ASN A 138 -3.02 -8.41 -14.97
CA ASN A 138 -2.63 -9.37 -13.93
C ASN A 138 -1.26 -10.02 -14.21
N PRO A 139 -0.17 -9.22 -14.31
CA PRO A 139 1.16 -9.76 -14.58
C PRO A 139 1.66 -10.61 -13.42
N ASP A 140 2.47 -11.63 -13.72
CA ASP A 140 3.22 -12.37 -12.71
C ASP A 140 4.32 -11.49 -12.11
N ILE A 141 5.05 -10.76 -12.96
CA ILE A 141 6.12 -9.84 -12.59
C ILE A 141 5.78 -8.41 -13.02
N LYS A 142 5.84 -7.47 -12.07
CA LYS A 142 5.61 -6.07 -12.36
C LYS A 142 6.88 -5.25 -12.15
N PHE A 143 7.33 -4.60 -13.23
CA PHE A 143 8.48 -3.70 -13.23
C PHE A 143 8.03 -2.25 -13.16
N HIS A 144 8.84 -1.44 -12.48
CA HIS A 144 8.74 0.00 -12.48
C HIS A 144 9.97 0.59 -13.18
N LEU A 145 9.72 1.29 -14.28
CA LEU A 145 10.73 2.09 -14.98
C LEU A 145 10.63 3.53 -14.50
N HIS A 146 11.69 4.02 -13.85
CA HIS A 146 11.82 5.42 -13.50
C HIS A 146 12.98 6.05 -14.25
N ILE A 147 12.73 7.19 -14.89
CA ILE A 147 13.77 7.98 -15.56
C ILE A 147 13.73 9.39 -14.96
N ASP A 148 14.79 9.79 -14.27
CA ASP A 148 15.04 11.17 -13.84
C ASP A 148 16.24 11.71 -14.62
N ARG A 149 15.99 12.67 -15.50
CA ARG A 149 16.95 13.26 -16.45
C ARG A 149 17.60 12.17 -17.32
N GLU A 150 18.81 11.75 -16.96
CA GLU A 150 19.56 10.68 -17.65
C GLU A 150 19.70 9.41 -16.80
N LEU A 151 19.27 9.45 -15.53
CA LEU A 151 19.33 8.33 -14.62
C LEU A 151 18.11 7.45 -14.81
N VAL A 152 18.34 6.20 -15.19
CA VAL A 152 17.34 5.16 -15.35
C VAL A 152 17.45 4.21 -14.17
N THR A 153 16.33 3.98 -13.49
CA THR A 153 16.20 3.00 -12.41
C THR A 153 15.06 2.06 -12.75
N ILE A 154 15.34 0.76 -12.68
CA ILE A 154 14.35 -0.30 -12.84
C ILE A 154 14.19 -0.99 -11.50
N SER A 155 12.94 -1.14 -11.08
CA SER A 155 12.59 -1.77 -9.81
C SER A 155 11.57 -2.88 -10.01
N LEU A 156 11.59 -3.86 -9.12
CA LEU A 156 10.51 -4.84 -8.97
C LEU A 156 9.47 -4.36 -7.97
N ASP A 157 8.22 -4.62 -8.27
CA ASP A 157 7.09 -4.43 -7.36
C ASP A 157 6.85 -5.69 -6.53
N SER A 158 7.03 -5.58 -5.21
CA SER A 158 6.80 -6.69 -4.27
C SER A 158 5.35 -6.78 -3.81
N SER A 159 4.59 -5.69 -3.89
CA SER A 159 3.24 -5.61 -3.37
C SER A 159 2.19 -6.15 -4.34
N GLY A 160 2.30 -5.82 -5.64
CA GLY A 160 1.29 -6.12 -6.65
C GLY A 160 0.19 -5.05 -6.63
N ASP A 161 -1.06 -5.42 -6.33
CA ASP A 161 -2.11 -4.41 -6.07
C ASP A 161 -1.65 -3.39 -5.00
N PRO A 162 -2.05 -2.10 -5.10
CA PRO A 162 -1.74 -1.12 -4.06
C PRO A 162 -2.10 -1.61 -2.65
N LEU A 163 -1.27 -1.27 -1.67
CA LEU A 163 -1.43 -1.77 -0.30
C LEU A 163 -2.61 -1.16 0.45
N PHE A 164 -3.24 -0.08 -0.05
CA PHE A 164 -4.51 0.36 0.53
C PHE A 164 -5.63 -0.69 0.35
N LYS A 165 -5.56 -1.53 -0.69
CA LYS A 165 -6.49 -2.65 -0.88
C LYS A 165 -6.17 -3.77 0.12
N ARG A 166 -6.66 -3.63 1.36
CA ARG A 166 -6.45 -4.61 2.46
C ARG A 166 -7.16 -5.94 2.23
N GLY A 167 -8.27 -5.92 1.51
CA GLY A 167 -9.10 -7.10 1.20
C GLY A 167 -10.49 -7.13 1.88
N TYR A 168 -10.69 -6.32 2.91
CA TYR A 168 -11.97 -6.25 3.64
C TYR A 168 -13.04 -5.42 2.92
N ARG A 169 -12.67 -4.38 2.17
CA ARG A 169 -13.64 -3.49 1.51
C ARG A 169 -14.44 -4.24 0.44
N LYS A 170 -15.73 -4.45 0.68
CA LYS A 170 -16.70 -5.03 -0.26
C LYS A 170 -17.63 -3.99 -0.85
N GLU A 171 -18.03 -3.01 -0.03
CA GLU A 171 -18.94 -1.94 -0.42
C GLU A 171 -18.29 -0.57 -0.18
N GLN A 172 -18.64 0.41 -1.01
CA GLN A 172 -18.10 1.76 -0.92
C GLN A 172 -19.14 2.82 -1.32
N GLY A 173 -19.05 3.99 -0.68
CA GLY A 173 -19.75 5.18 -1.16
C GLY A 173 -19.05 5.80 -2.36
N GLU A 174 -19.49 7.00 -2.75
CA GLU A 174 -18.94 7.71 -3.92
C GLU A 174 -17.48 8.15 -3.73
N ALA A 175 -17.02 8.32 -2.49
CA ALA A 175 -15.66 8.75 -2.18
C ALA A 175 -15.11 8.08 -0.90
N PRO A 176 -14.75 6.79 -0.95
CA PRO A 176 -14.20 6.12 0.22
C PRO A 176 -12.81 6.69 0.57
N LEU A 177 -12.60 6.96 1.85
CA LEU A 177 -11.29 7.32 2.38
C LEU A 177 -10.30 6.18 2.10
N ASN A 178 -9.09 6.53 1.64
CA ASN A 178 -8.03 5.55 1.42
C ASN A 178 -7.55 4.97 2.76
N GLU A 179 -7.41 3.65 2.86
CA GLU A 179 -7.03 2.93 4.08
C GLU A 179 -5.65 3.34 4.61
N VAL A 180 -4.71 3.62 3.70
CA VAL A 180 -3.36 4.09 4.07
C VAL A 180 -3.44 5.49 4.68
N LEU A 181 -4.30 6.35 4.14
CA LEU A 181 -4.53 7.70 4.68
C LEU A 181 -5.25 7.64 6.02
N ALA A 182 -6.29 6.81 6.15
CA ALA A 182 -7.03 6.59 7.39
C ALA A 182 -6.08 6.13 8.53
N SER A 183 -5.25 5.12 8.26
CA SER A 183 -4.21 4.67 9.20
C SER A 183 -3.18 5.76 9.54
N GLY A 184 -2.82 6.59 8.57
CA GLY A 184 -1.94 7.74 8.78
C GLY A 184 -2.55 8.79 9.69
N MET A 185 -3.82 9.15 9.46
CA MET A 185 -4.58 10.10 10.31
C MET A 185 -4.65 9.61 11.76
N LEU A 186 -4.95 8.33 11.97
CA LEU A 186 -5.02 7.73 13.31
C LEU A 186 -3.67 7.79 14.04
N GLN A 187 -2.58 7.50 13.35
CA GLN A 187 -1.23 7.58 13.93
C GLN A 187 -0.81 9.03 14.24
N LEU A 188 -1.13 9.98 13.37
CA LEU A 188 -0.88 11.40 13.61
C LEU A 188 -1.73 11.95 14.77
N ALA A 189 -2.97 11.47 14.92
CA ALA A 189 -3.84 11.79 16.05
C ALA A 189 -3.38 11.14 17.37
N GLY A 190 -2.41 10.23 17.33
CA GLY A 190 -1.88 9.53 18.50
C GLY A 190 -2.75 8.37 18.98
N TRP A 191 -3.58 7.78 18.11
CA TRP A 191 -4.34 6.58 18.46
C TRP A 191 -3.39 5.42 18.77
N ASP A 192 -3.32 5.03 20.04
CA ASP A 192 -2.45 3.98 20.54
C ASP A 192 -3.18 2.65 20.78
N GLY A 193 -4.47 2.60 20.46
CA GLY A 193 -5.32 1.42 20.66
C GLY A 193 -5.93 1.30 22.06
N LYS A 194 -5.83 2.33 22.91
CA LYS A 194 -6.39 2.29 24.27
C LYS A 194 -7.60 3.21 24.42
N GLY A 195 -8.54 2.78 25.27
CA GLY A 195 -9.78 3.51 25.49
C GLY A 195 -10.79 3.29 24.37
N ASN A 196 -11.65 4.27 24.14
CA ASN A 196 -12.71 4.18 23.14
C ASN A 196 -12.36 5.05 21.91
N PHE A 197 -12.95 4.71 20.76
CA PHE A 197 -12.84 5.47 19.52
C PHE A 197 -14.21 5.84 18.97
N LEU A 198 -14.34 7.04 18.43
CA LEU A 198 -15.55 7.51 17.75
C LEU A 198 -15.22 8.15 16.40
N ASP A 199 -15.89 7.70 15.35
CA ASP A 199 -16.00 8.42 14.09
C ASP A 199 -17.47 8.85 13.90
N PRO A 200 -17.83 10.11 14.19
CA PRO A 200 -19.22 10.55 14.12
C PRO A 200 -19.78 10.77 12.70
N MET A 201 -18.97 10.59 11.65
CA MET A 201 -19.38 10.69 10.26
C MET A 201 -18.70 9.58 9.45
N CYS A 202 -18.95 8.33 9.88
CA CYS A 202 -18.09 7.20 9.55
C CYS A 202 -18.18 6.72 8.11
N GLY A 203 -19.20 7.13 7.36
CA GLY A 203 -19.43 6.68 6.01
C GLY A 203 -19.42 5.16 5.93
N SER A 204 -18.46 4.63 5.16
CA SER A 204 -18.27 3.18 4.93
C SER A 204 -17.43 2.48 6.01
N GLY A 205 -17.14 3.14 7.14
CA GLY A 205 -16.47 2.56 8.31
C GLY A 205 -14.95 2.42 8.19
N THR A 206 -14.30 3.14 7.27
CA THR A 206 -12.86 2.93 7.02
C THR A 206 -11.98 3.28 8.22
N LEU A 207 -12.23 4.42 8.88
CA LEU A 207 -11.48 4.80 10.10
C LEU A 207 -11.75 3.84 11.25
N LEU A 208 -12.99 3.35 11.40
CA LEU A 208 -13.37 2.37 12.43
C LEU A 208 -12.56 1.08 12.30
N ILE A 209 -12.50 0.51 11.10
CA ILE A 209 -11.79 -0.74 10.83
C ILE A 209 -10.29 -0.56 11.02
N GLU A 210 -9.69 0.51 10.48
CA GLU A 210 -8.25 0.76 10.68
C GLU A 210 -7.90 1.05 12.15
N ALA A 211 -8.78 1.73 12.91
CA ALA A 211 -8.62 1.95 14.35
C ALA A 211 -8.66 0.63 15.14
N ALA A 212 -9.58 -0.27 14.79
CA ALA A 212 -9.69 -1.61 15.37
C ALA A 212 -8.43 -2.45 15.06
N MET A 213 -7.97 -2.44 13.81
CA MET A 213 -6.76 -3.13 13.40
C MET A 213 -5.50 -2.62 14.13
N ILE A 214 -5.40 -1.31 14.38
CA ILE A 214 -4.32 -0.73 15.19
C ILE A 214 -4.43 -1.19 16.63
N ALA A 215 -5.63 -1.14 17.22
CA ALA A 215 -5.86 -1.47 18.62
C ALA A 215 -5.52 -2.93 18.96
N MET A 216 -5.83 -3.84 18.04
CA MET A 216 -5.53 -5.28 18.17
C MET A 216 -4.12 -5.68 17.67
N ASP A 217 -3.28 -4.72 17.23
CA ASP A 217 -1.98 -4.97 16.56
C ASP A 217 -2.07 -5.95 15.36
N LEU A 218 -3.21 -5.96 14.65
CA LEU A 218 -3.43 -6.82 13.48
C LEU A 218 -2.60 -6.36 12.28
N PRO A 219 -1.94 -7.26 11.53
CA PRO A 219 -1.26 -6.91 10.28
C PRO A 219 -2.21 -6.20 9.29
N ALA A 220 -1.75 -5.10 8.70
CA ALA A 220 -2.57 -4.31 7.78
C ALA A 220 -3.14 -5.13 6.61
N GLN A 221 -2.40 -6.14 6.15
CA GLN A 221 -2.78 -6.97 5.00
C GLN A 221 -3.28 -8.36 5.40
N ILE A 222 -3.82 -8.54 6.61
CA ILE A 222 -4.28 -9.85 7.08
C ILE A 222 -5.29 -10.52 6.14
N PHE A 223 -6.19 -9.74 5.52
CA PHE A 223 -7.23 -10.22 4.59
C PHE A 223 -6.76 -10.31 3.12
N ARG A 224 -5.51 -9.95 2.85
CA ARG A 224 -4.97 -9.95 1.49
C ARG A 224 -4.54 -11.35 1.09
N LYS A 225 -5.04 -11.80 -0.08
CA LYS A 225 -4.80 -13.16 -0.57
C LYS A 225 -3.41 -13.38 -1.17
N LYS A 226 -2.86 -12.39 -1.88
CA LYS A 226 -1.60 -12.52 -2.61
C LYS A 226 -0.78 -11.23 -2.64
N PHE A 227 0.53 -11.38 -2.73
CA PHE A 227 1.51 -10.33 -3.01
C PHE A 227 2.31 -10.68 -4.26
N ALA A 228 2.83 -9.67 -4.95
CA ALA A 228 3.63 -9.90 -6.17
C ALA A 228 4.95 -10.64 -5.89
N PHE A 229 5.56 -10.46 -4.71
CA PHE A 229 6.78 -11.17 -4.35
C PHE A 229 6.62 -12.70 -4.35
N GLN A 230 5.39 -13.22 -4.22
CA GLN A 230 5.13 -14.67 -4.23
C GLN A 230 5.36 -15.30 -5.61
N ASN A 231 5.45 -14.48 -6.66
CA ASN A 231 5.79 -14.93 -8.01
C ASN A 231 7.29 -14.81 -8.31
N TRP A 232 8.10 -14.29 -7.38
CA TRP A 232 9.53 -14.09 -7.61
C TRP A 232 10.30 -15.39 -7.47
N LYS A 233 11.40 -15.52 -8.21
CA LYS A 233 12.23 -16.73 -8.20
C LYS A 233 12.85 -17.07 -6.84
N ASN A 234 13.02 -16.07 -5.98
CA ASN A 234 13.54 -16.23 -4.62
C ASN A 234 12.42 -16.21 -3.56
N TYR A 235 11.16 -16.49 -3.95
CA TYR A 235 10.08 -16.62 -2.98
C TYR A 235 10.32 -17.81 -2.05
N ASP A 236 10.35 -17.54 -0.75
CA ASP A 236 10.42 -18.55 0.31
C ASP A 236 9.06 -18.59 1.03
N GLU A 237 8.26 -19.60 0.71
CA GLU A 237 6.93 -19.79 1.29
C GLU A 237 7.01 -20.08 2.79
N GLU A 238 7.96 -20.91 3.22
CA GLU A 238 8.09 -21.31 4.62
C GLU A 238 8.46 -20.09 5.49
N LEU A 239 9.38 -19.24 5.02
CA LEU A 239 9.73 -17.99 5.67
C LEU A 239 8.52 -17.06 5.77
N PHE A 240 7.72 -16.93 4.69
CA PHE A 240 6.56 -16.05 4.73
C PHE A 240 5.47 -16.55 5.69
N GLN A 241 5.21 -17.87 5.73
CA GLN A 241 4.26 -18.44 6.70
C GLN A 241 4.71 -18.20 8.13
N LYS A 242 6.01 -18.40 8.44
CA LYS A 242 6.57 -18.08 9.77
C LYS A 242 6.35 -16.61 10.16
N ILE A 243 6.49 -15.69 9.21
CA ILE A 243 6.24 -14.25 9.44
C ILE A 243 4.76 -13.98 9.73
N LYS A 244 3.84 -14.62 8.99
CA LYS A 244 2.40 -14.50 9.25
C LYS A 244 2.05 -15.01 10.63
N GLU A 245 2.49 -16.23 10.97
CA GLU A 245 2.27 -16.84 12.28
C GLU A 245 2.81 -15.96 13.41
N PHE A 246 4.05 -15.48 13.30
CA PHE A 246 4.64 -14.58 14.29
C PHE A 246 3.83 -13.31 14.50
N ARG A 247 3.28 -12.72 13.42
CA ARG A 247 2.46 -11.51 13.52
C ARG A 247 1.07 -11.78 14.07
N ILE A 248 0.45 -12.91 13.72
CA ILE A 248 -0.85 -13.33 14.26
C ILE A 248 -0.73 -13.63 15.77
N ASN A 249 0.35 -14.28 16.21
CA ASN A 249 0.59 -14.56 17.64
C ASN A 249 0.83 -13.31 18.49
N ARG A 250 0.97 -12.12 17.87
CA ARG A 250 1.12 -10.83 18.56
C ARG A 250 -0.18 -10.04 18.66
N VAL A 251 -1.27 -10.56 18.10
CA VAL A 251 -2.60 -9.94 18.18
C VAL A 251 -3.00 -9.78 19.64
N LYS A 252 -3.59 -8.63 19.94
CA LYS A 252 -4.01 -8.25 21.28
C LYS A 252 -5.51 -8.22 21.38
N GLU A 253 -6.01 -8.60 22.53
CA GLU A 253 -7.39 -8.32 22.90
C GLU A 253 -7.59 -6.81 23.04
N PHE A 254 -8.71 -6.31 22.50
CA PHE A 254 -9.12 -4.92 22.64
C PHE A 254 -10.35 -4.84 23.55
N THR A 255 -10.24 -4.10 24.64
CA THR A 255 -11.29 -4.01 25.68
C THR A 255 -12.11 -2.72 25.60
N GLY A 256 -11.79 -1.84 24.66
CA GLY A 256 -12.54 -0.60 24.43
C GLY A 256 -13.73 -0.80 23.51
N LYS A 257 -14.39 0.30 23.14
CA LYS A 257 -15.43 0.31 22.10
C LYS A 257 -15.03 1.21 20.95
N ILE A 258 -15.32 0.77 19.73
CA ILE A 258 -15.17 1.57 18.52
C ILE A 258 -16.57 1.83 17.99
N VAL A 259 -16.96 3.09 17.90
CA VAL A 259 -18.32 3.49 17.54
C VAL A 259 -18.30 4.40 16.31
N GLY A 260 -19.20 4.15 15.37
CA GLY A 260 -19.41 4.98 14.19
C GLY A 260 -20.83 5.53 14.10
N TYR A 261 -20.97 6.81 13.76
CA TYR A 261 -22.27 7.41 13.42
C TYR A 261 -22.29 7.85 11.97
N ASP A 262 -23.45 7.73 11.35
CA ASP A 262 -23.72 8.38 10.07
C ASP A 262 -25.23 8.65 9.93
N ILE A 263 -25.59 9.68 9.18
CA ILE A 263 -26.99 10.00 8.87
C ILE A 263 -27.50 9.16 7.70
N ASP A 264 -26.61 8.72 6.81
CA ASP A 264 -26.95 7.94 5.62
C ASP A 264 -27.00 6.44 5.92
N SER A 265 -28.21 5.88 5.87
CA SER A 265 -28.45 4.45 6.04
C SER A 265 -27.76 3.57 4.99
N LYS A 266 -27.51 4.08 3.77
CA LYS A 266 -26.78 3.35 2.74
C LYS A 266 -25.31 3.20 3.14
N MET A 267 -24.70 4.28 3.64
CA MET A 267 -23.33 4.27 4.12
C MET A 267 -23.15 3.34 5.32
N LEU A 268 -24.09 3.37 6.27
CA LEU A 268 -24.08 2.44 7.41
C LEU A 268 -24.22 0.97 6.98
N ASN A 269 -25.01 0.69 5.95
CA ASN A 269 -25.10 -0.67 5.40
C ASN A 269 -23.75 -1.10 4.79
N ALA A 270 -23.11 -0.23 4.02
CA ALA A 270 -21.77 -0.48 3.49
C ALA A 270 -20.73 -0.68 4.61
N ALA A 271 -20.81 0.12 5.70
CA ALA A 271 -19.96 -0.03 6.87
C ALA A 271 -20.13 -1.41 7.52
N LYS A 272 -21.37 -1.86 7.76
CA LYS A 272 -21.64 -3.19 8.34
C LYS A 272 -21.04 -4.32 7.50
N ILE A 273 -21.24 -4.28 6.18
CA ILE A 273 -20.70 -5.29 5.26
C ILE A 273 -19.16 -5.30 5.30
N ASN A 274 -18.53 -4.12 5.35
CA ASN A 274 -17.07 -4.02 5.43
C ASN A 274 -16.51 -4.47 6.78
N ILE A 275 -17.22 -4.19 7.88
CA ILE A 275 -16.87 -4.62 9.24
C ILE A 275 -16.96 -6.15 9.34
N GLU A 276 -18.03 -6.75 8.80
CA GLU A 276 -18.20 -8.20 8.72
C GLU A 276 -17.11 -8.86 7.87
N ALA A 277 -16.80 -8.27 6.71
CA ALA A 277 -15.69 -8.73 5.90
C ALA A 277 -14.30 -8.56 6.55
N ALA A 278 -14.20 -7.73 7.60
CA ALA A 278 -13.01 -7.56 8.42
C ALA A 278 -13.06 -8.37 9.72
N GLU A 279 -14.13 -9.14 9.98
CA GLU A 279 -14.33 -9.94 11.20
C GLU A 279 -14.19 -9.09 12.49
N MET A 280 -14.87 -7.93 12.53
CA MET A 280 -14.76 -6.93 13.61
C MET A 280 -16.11 -6.50 14.23
N GLU A 281 -17.17 -7.27 14.00
CA GLU A 281 -18.53 -6.98 14.48
C GLU A 281 -18.61 -6.94 16.01
N ASP A 282 -17.75 -7.70 16.69
CA ASP A 282 -17.72 -7.77 18.15
C ASP A 282 -17.11 -6.51 18.79
N VAL A 283 -16.32 -5.73 18.05
CA VAL A 283 -15.61 -4.55 18.57
C VAL A 283 -16.05 -3.23 17.96
N ILE A 284 -16.69 -3.25 16.78
CA ILE A 284 -17.18 -2.06 16.07
C ILE A 284 -18.70 -2.02 16.08
N GLU A 285 -19.25 -0.93 16.61
CA GLU A 285 -20.69 -0.64 16.60
C GLU A 285 -20.97 0.56 15.67
N VAL A 286 -21.94 0.43 14.76
CA VAL A 286 -22.38 1.55 13.91
C VAL A 286 -23.86 1.89 14.14
N LYS A 287 -24.17 3.19 14.27
CA LYS A 287 -25.53 3.68 14.55
C LYS A 287 -25.95 4.76 13.55
N LYS A 288 -27.24 4.76 13.22
CA LYS A 288 -27.86 5.88 12.51
C LYS A 288 -28.10 7.01 13.50
N GLN A 289 -27.28 8.05 13.41
CA GLN A 289 -27.30 9.16 14.33
C GLN A 289 -26.67 10.38 13.67
N ASP A 290 -27.26 11.56 13.90
CA ASP A 290 -26.66 12.83 13.54
C ASP A 290 -25.58 13.18 14.57
N PHE A 291 -24.39 13.56 14.09
CA PHE A 291 -23.29 14.02 14.93
C PHE A 291 -23.70 15.20 15.80
N PHE A 292 -24.40 16.18 15.22
CA PHE A 292 -24.73 17.43 15.90
C PHE A 292 -25.73 17.23 17.05
N ASP A 293 -26.53 16.15 16.98
CA ASP A 293 -27.47 15.74 18.04
C ASP A 293 -26.88 14.67 18.98
N SER A 294 -25.64 14.24 18.74
CA SER A 294 -25.00 13.18 19.52
C SER A 294 -24.42 13.67 20.84
N ARG A 295 -24.22 12.73 21.79
CA ARG A 295 -23.58 12.99 23.08
C ARG A 295 -22.39 12.06 23.26
N LYS A 296 -21.33 12.57 23.90
CA LYS A 296 -20.16 11.77 24.27
C LYS A 296 -20.48 10.98 25.54
N GLU A 297 -20.66 9.67 25.39
CA GLU A 297 -21.01 8.78 26.51
C GLU A 297 -19.83 7.94 27.02
N LEU A 298 -18.81 7.72 26.17
CA LEU A 298 -17.67 6.87 26.46
C LEU A 298 -16.44 7.70 26.82
N PHE A 299 -15.70 7.30 27.86
CA PHE A 299 -14.46 7.94 28.28
C PHE A 299 -13.46 6.89 28.81
N PRO A 300 -12.14 7.08 28.62
CA PRO A 300 -11.51 8.04 27.71
C PRO A 300 -11.88 7.73 26.23
N LEU A 301 -11.94 8.77 25.40
CA LEU A 301 -12.42 8.68 24.02
C LEU A 301 -11.55 9.52 23.09
N MET A 302 -11.07 8.90 22.01
CA MET A 302 -10.49 9.58 20.87
C MET A 302 -11.53 9.71 19.76
N MET A 303 -11.63 10.89 19.16
CA MET A 303 -12.53 11.14 18.04
C MET A 303 -11.70 11.58 16.83
N VAL A 304 -11.81 10.83 15.74
CA VAL A 304 -11.18 11.15 14.45
C VAL A 304 -12.20 10.83 13.36
N PHE A 305 -12.47 11.79 12.49
CA PHE A 305 -13.42 11.64 11.40
C PHE A 305 -13.01 12.48 10.20
N ASN A 306 -13.59 12.14 9.05
CA ASN A 306 -13.39 12.85 7.80
C ASN A 306 -14.73 13.45 7.35
N PRO A 307 -15.11 14.64 7.87
CA PRO A 307 -16.35 15.31 7.51
C PRO A 307 -16.40 15.63 6.00
N PRO A 308 -17.59 15.91 5.44
CA PRO A 308 -17.73 16.33 4.05
C PRO A 308 -17.01 17.66 3.79
N TYR A 309 -16.51 17.86 2.56
CA TYR A 309 -15.84 19.09 2.14
C TYR A 309 -16.26 19.55 0.72
N ASP A 310 -16.22 20.88 0.52
CA ASP A 310 -16.90 21.77 -0.44
C ASP A 310 -16.80 21.56 -1.98
N GLU A 311 -16.81 20.33 -2.51
CA GLU A 311 -16.96 20.16 -3.98
C GLU A 311 -17.93 19.05 -4.41
N ARG A 312 -18.46 18.24 -3.49
CA ARG A 312 -19.14 16.97 -3.85
C ARG A 312 -20.48 16.72 -3.18
N ILE A 313 -20.77 17.45 -2.11
CA ILE A 313 -22.09 17.53 -1.49
C ILE A 313 -22.32 19.04 -1.30
N GLU A 314 -23.44 19.58 -1.81
CA GLU A 314 -23.77 20.99 -1.60
C GLU A 314 -24.02 21.23 -0.10
N ILE A 315 -22.98 21.66 0.61
CA ILE A 315 -23.04 22.03 2.02
C ILE A 315 -22.43 23.42 2.14
N ASN A 316 -23.03 24.28 2.98
CA ASN A 316 -22.38 25.52 3.36
C ASN A 316 -21.32 25.20 4.43
N ASP A 317 -20.07 25.08 3.99
CA ASP A 317 -18.94 24.68 4.85
C ASP A 317 -18.81 25.56 6.11
N GLU A 318 -18.94 26.88 5.98
CA GLU A 318 -18.83 27.79 7.14
C GLU A 318 -19.91 27.53 8.19
N GLU A 319 -21.14 27.24 7.77
CA GLU A 319 -22.23 26.94 8.70
C GLU A 319 -22.08 25.55 9.31
N PHE A 320 -21.64 24.57 8.52
CA PHE A 320 -21.48 23.18 8.95
C PHE A 320 -20.39 23.04 10.02
N TYR A 321 -19.22 23.63 9.80
CA TYR A 321 -18.09 23.55 10.74
C TYR A 321 -18.25 24.43 11.98
N LYS A 322 -19.22 25.34 12.00
CA LYS A 322 -19.53 26.20 13.17
C LYS A 322 -20.45 25.52 14.20
N LYS A 323 -21.26 24.56 13.78
CA LYS A 323 -22.21 23.83 14.65
C LYS A 323 -21.49 22.89 15.60
#